data_AF-A0A090MH15-F1
#
_entry.id   AF-A0A090MH15-F1
#
_cell.length_a   1.000
_cell.length_b   1.000
_cell.length_c   1.000
_cell.angle_alpha   90.00
_cell.angle_beta   90.00
_cell.angle_gamma   90.00
#
_symmetry.space_group_name_H-M   'P 1'
#
loop_
_entity.id
_entity.type
_entity.pdbx_description
1 polymer ?
#
loop_
_entity_poly.entity_id
_entity_poly.type
_entity_poly.pdbx_seq_one_letter_code
_entity_poly.pdbx_strand_id
1 'polypeptide(L)'
;MTGLYFRFDTRDRGSPVIIGGEDHKTGQEEENESRYKRLKKTLEKTSPTTKLNHRWSGQLLGTVDGLPYIGQVAEYQFLATGFFWQWNDPWNVFRDAYSRPYYGKIQSMGRVFRA
;
A
#
# COMPACT_ATOMS: atom_id res chain seq x y z
N MET A 1 -9.42 10.19 -5.48
CA MET A 1 -10.51 9.84 -4.55
C MET A 1 -9.97 8.82 -3.59
N THR A 2 -9.80 9.20 -2.33
CA THR A 2 -9.38 8.32 -1.25
C THR A 2 -10.60 7.51 -0.81
N GLY A 3 -10.57 6.20 -1.03
CA GLY A 3 -11.66 5.31 -0.64
C GLY A 3 -11.54 4.93 0.83
N LEU A 4 -12.59 5.19 1.61
CA LEU A 4 -12.68 4.70 2.99
C LEU A 4 -12.76 3.17 2.98
N TYR A 5 -11.99 2.51 3.85
CA TYR A 5 -12.08 1.06 4.04
C TYR A 5 -12.11 0.67 5.50
N PHE A 6 -12.80 -0.45 5.78
CA PHE A 6 -12.81 -1.12 7.06
C PHE A 6 -12.23 -2.53 6.89
N ARG A 7 -11.39 -2.96 7.84
CA ARG A 7 -11.01 -4.37 7.97
C ARG A 7 -11.56 -4.91 9.27
N PHE A 8 -12.22 -6.05 9.17
CA PHE A 8 -12.79 -6.78 10.28
C PHE A 8 -11.94 -8.03 10.54
N ASP A 9 -11.71 -8.35 11.81
CA ASP A 9 -11.15 -9.64 12.21
C ASP A 9 -12.33 -10.58 12.49
N THR A 10 -12.33 -11.75 11.86
CA THR A 10 -13.39 -12.74 11.98
C THR A 10 -13.50 -13.33 13.39
N ARG A 11 -12.46 -13.17 14.21
CA ARG A 11 -12.46 -13.62 15.62
C ARG A 11 -13.23 -12.68 16.55
N ASP A 12 -13.40 -11.41 16.17
CA ASP A 12 -13.97 -10.37 17.04
C ASP A 12 -15.40 -9.95 16.66
N ARG A 13 -16.23 -10.95 16.31
CA ARG A 13 -17.70 -10.88 16.13
C ARG A 13 -18.26 -9.58 15.50
N GLY A 14 -17.60 -9.03 14.48
CA GLY A 14 -18.11 -7.90 13.70
C GLY A 14 -17.64 -6.51 14.11
N SER A 15 -16.70 -6.37 15.04
CA SER A 15 -16.04 -5.08 15.29
C SER A 15 -14.95 -4.80 14.24
N PRO A 16 -14.89 -3.58 13.66
CA PRO A 16 -13.79 -3.23 12.77
C PRO A 16 -12.48 -3.12 13.57
N VAL A 17 -11.45 -3.80 13.09
CA VAL A 17 -10.11 -3.78 13.69
C VAL A 17 -9.26 -2.66 13.09
N ILE A 18 -9.53 -2.28 11.84
CA ILE A 18 -8.85 -1.18 11.15
C ILE A 18 -9.85 -0.35 10.37
N ILE A 19 -9.74 0.97 10.48
CA ILE A 19 -10.36 1.94 9.58
C ILE A 19 -9.25 2.75 8.90
N GLY A 20 -9.35 2.93 7.59
CA GLY A 20 -8.37 3.67 6.80
C GLY A 20 -9.01 4.32 5.57
N GLY A 21 -8.17 4.87 4.69
CA GLY A 21 -8.63 5.54 3.47
C GLY A 21 -8.48 7.06 3.46
N GLU A 22 -7.64 7.62 4.34
CA GLU A 22 -7.17 9.01 4.28
C GLU A 22 -5.71 9.06 3.75
N ASP A 23 -5.40 8.18 2.80
CA ASP A 23 -4.12 8.12 2.12
C ASP A 23 -3.81 9.42 1.36
N HIS A 24 -2.54 9.81 1.33
CA HIS A 24 -2.10 11.03 0.67
C HIS A 24 -0.63 10.94 0.27
N LYS A 25 -0.21 11.81 -0.64
CA LYS A 25 1.19 11.91 -1.04
C LYS A 25 2.01 12.47 0.13
N THR A 26 3.07 11.76 0.48
CA THR A 26 4.03 12.19 1.50
C THR A 26 4.63 13.55 1.13
N GLY A 27 4.76 14.44 2.12
CA GLY A 27 5.38 15.76 1.95
C GLY A 27 4.55 16.79 1.18
N GLN A 28 3.33 16.45 0.76
CA GLN A 28 2.43 17.40 0.10
C GLN A 28 1.37 17.97 1.03
N GLU A 29 1.09 17.30 2.15
CA GLU A 29 0.15 17.75 3.17
C GLU A 29 0.66 17.36 4.55
N GLU A 30 0.59 18.29 5.51
CA GLU A 30 1.11 18.10 6.88
C GLU A 30 0.03 17.81 7.92
N GLU A 31 -1.26 17.94 7.57
CA GLU A 31 -2.36 17.80 8.53
C GLU A 31 -2.78 16.34 8.79
N ASN A 32 -1.87 15.54 9.33
CA ASN A 32 -2.18 14.17 9.78
C ASN A 32 -3.29 14.15 10.85
N GLU A 33 -3.34 15.15 11.73
CA GLU A 33 -4.34 15.23 12.79
C GLU A 33 -5.76 15.47 12.26
N SER A 34 -5.93 16.26 11.19
CA SER A 34 -7.26 16.49 10.60
C SER A 34 -7.80 15.21 9.95
N ARG A 35 -6.91 14.39 9.35
CA ARG A 35 -7.22 13.05 8.83
C ARG A 35 -7.66 12.08 9.91
N TYR A 36 -6.91 11.98 11.01
CA TYR A 36 -7.31 11.13 12.14
C TYR A 36 -8.68 11.51 12.69
N LYS A 37 -8.98 12.81 12.80
CA LYS A 37 -10.31 13.29 13.22
C LYS A 37 -11.42 12.85 12.26
N ARG A 38 -11.19 12.88 10.95
CA ARG A 38 -12.16 12.41 9.94
C ARG A 38 -12.38 10.89 10.03
N LEU A 39 -11.32 10.10 10.18
CA LEU A 39 -11.44 8.66 10.40
C LEU A 39 -12.19 8.35 11.69
N LYS A 40 -11.85 9.00 12.81
CA LYS A 40 -12.54 8.83 14.09
C LYS A 40 -14.02 9.17 14.01
N LYS A 41 -14.37 10.31 13.40
CA LYS A 41 -15.76 10.72 13.20
C LYS A 41 -16.53 9.71 12.34
N THR A 42 -15.86 9.09 11.37
CA THR A 42 -16.46 8.06 10.54
C THR A 42 -16.69 6.77 11.34
N LEU A 43 -15.70 6.33 12.11
CA LEU A 43 -15.81 5.17 13.01
C LEU A 43 -16.95 5.35 14.01
N GLU A 44 -17.06 6.51 14.66
CA GLU A 44 -18.12 6.81 15.63
C GLU A 44 -19.52 6.78 15.00
N LYS A 45 -19.64 7.11 13.71
CA LYS A 45 -20.92 7.02 12.98
C LYS A 45 -21.27 5.60 12.58
N THR A 46 -20.29 4.81 12.13
CA THR A 46 -20.51 3.47 11.58
C THR A 46 -20.51 2.37 12.65
N SER A 47 -19.78 2.57 13.75
CA SER A 47 -19.65 1.62 14.86
C SER A 47 -19.49 2.37 16.19
N PRO A 48 -20.58 2.92 16.76
CA PRO A 48 -20.53 3.80 17.93
C PRO A 48 -19.99 3.13 19.20
N THR A 49 -20.06 1.81 19.30
CA THR A 49 -19.59 1.02 20.44
C THR A 49 -18.10 0.68 20.36
N THR A 50 -17.47 0.87 19.20
CA THR A 50 -16.05 0.56 19.01
C THR A 50 -15.18 1.65 19.62
N LYS A 51 -14.23 1.25 20.48
CA LYS A 51 -13.24 2.15 21.06
C LYS A 51 -12.01 2.23 20.17
N LEU A 52 -11.58 3.46 19.87
CA LEU A 52 -10.29 3.70 19.21
C LEU A 52 -9.17 3.56 20.25
N ASN A 53 -8.33 2.53 20.10
CA ASN A 53 -7.23 2.28 21.04
C ASN A 53 -5.86 2.69 20.50
N HIS A 54 -5.70 2.73 19.17
CA HIS A 54 -4.43 3.03 18.52
C HIS A 54 -4.64 3.88 17.26
N ARG A 55 -3.60 4.62 16.89
CA ARG A 55 -3.50 5.33 15.61
C ARG A 55 -2.09 5.13 15.06
N TRP A 56 -1.97 4.99 13.75
CA TRP A 56 -0.68 4.94 13.08
C TRP A 56 -0.79 5.62 11.71
N SER A 57 0.35 6.02 11.16
CA SER A 57 0.50 6.40 9.76
C SER A 57 1.72 5.65 9.24
N GLY A 58 1.61 5.12 8.03
CA GLY A 58 2.70 4.43 7.36
C GLY A 58 2.94 5.10 6.02
N GLN A 59 4.21 5.14 5.62
CA GLN A 59 4.57 5.50 4.25
C GLN A 59 4.68 4.22 3.44
N LEU A 60 4.09 4.24 2.26
CA LEU A 60 4.26 3.16 1.29
C LEU A 60 5.11 3.70 0.15
N LEU A 61 6.23 3.02 -0.11
CA LEU A 61 7.14 3.39 -1.18
C LEU A 61 6.64 2.81 -2.50
N GLY A 62 6.27 3.70 -3.42
CA GLY A 62 5.97 3.35 -4.81
C GLY A 62 7.20 3.53 -5.71
N THR A 63 7.28 2.73 -6.76
CA THR A 63 8.24 2.93 -7.84
C THR A 63 7.75 4.00 -8.81
N VAL A 64 8.67 4.64 -9.54
CA VAL A 64 8.37 5.74 -10.46
C VAL A 64 7.48 5.29 -11.63
N ASP A 65 7.65 4.05 -12.08
CA ASP A 65 6.90 3.41 -13.16
C ASP A 65 5.73 2.55 -12.67
N GLY A 66 5.58 2.38 -11.35
CA GLY A 66 4.50 1.60 -10.73
C GLY A 66 4.73 0.09 -10.73
N LEU A 67 5.86 -0.39 -11.27
CA LEU A 67 6.24 -1.81 -11.29
C LEU A 67 7.20 -2.12 -10.13
N PRO A 68 7.05 -3.24 -9.41
CA PRO A 68 7.95 -3.59 -8.32
C PRO A 68 9.37 -3.87 -8.85
N TYR A 69 10.39 -3.60 -8.03
CA TYR A 69 11.76 -4.02 -8.30
C TYR A 69 11.94 -5.45 -7.78
N ILE A 70 12.24 -6.39 -8.67
CA ILE A 70 12.43 -7.81 -8.33
C ILE A 70 13.69 -8.29 -9.02
N GLY A 71 14.70 -8.76 -8.29
CA GLY A 71 15.93 -9.23 -8.92
C GLY A 71 17.04 -9.61 -7.97
N GLN A 72 18.19 -10.01 -8.52
CA GLN A 72 19.36 -10.41 -7.75
C GLN A 72 20.19 -9.18 -7.36
N VAL A 73 20.47 -9.01 -6.06
CA VAL A 73 21.26 -7.88 -5.55
C VAL A 73 22.70 -8.27 -5.19
N ALA A 74 22.96 -9.54 -4.89
CA ALA A 74 24.29 -10.11 -4.73
C ALA A 74 24.27 -11.62 -5.04
N GLU A 75 25.43 -12.28 -4.99
CA GLU A 75 25.51 -13.74 -5.17
C GLU A 75 24.59 -14.44 -4.17
N TYR A 76 23.66 -15.26 -4.68
CA TYR A 76 22.61 -15.93 -3.90
C TYR A 76 21.69 -15.02 -3.06
N GLN A 77 21.63 -13.72 -3.35
CA GLN A 77 20.74 -12.76 -2.68
C GLN A 77 19.78 -12.10 -3.66
N PHE A 78 18.48 -12.22 -3.38
CA PHE A 78 17.40 -11.66 -4.20
C PHE A 78 16.59 -10.67 -3.39
N LEU A 79 16.22 -9.56 -4.02
CA LEU A 79 15.39 -8.51 -3.45
C LEU A 79 14.10 -8.40 -4.25
N ALA A 80 13.00 -8.20 -3.52
CA ALA A 80 11.73 -7.79 -4.08
C ALA A 80 11.21 -6.60 -3.24
N THR A 81 10.95 -5.45 -3.87
CA THR A 81 10.40 -4.25 -3.21
C THR A 81 9.51 -3.40 -4.13
N GLY A 82 8.85 -2.37 -3.60
CA GLY A 82 8.03 -1.43 -4.38
C GLY A 82 6.59 -1.90 -4.65
N PHE A 83 6.04 -2.74 -3.78
CA PHE A 83 4.71 -3.37 -3.93
C PHE A 83 3.52 -2.43 -3.59
N PHE A 84 3.60 -1.14 -3.91
CA PHE A 84 2.66 -0.11 -3.43
C PHE A 84 1.23 -0.22 -3.95
N TRP A 85 1.05 -0.47 -5.26
CA TRP A 85 -0.28 -0.48 -5.90
C TRP A 85 -1.06 -1.80 -5.72
N GLN A 86 -0.52 -2.74 -4.95
CA GLN A 86 -0.87 -4.16 -5.09
C GLN A 86 -2.02 -4.64 -4.19
N TRP A 87 -2.63 -3.74 -3.42
CA TRP A 87 -3.71 -4.12 -2.50
C TRP A 87 -5.03 -4.49 -3.19
N ASN A 88 -5.27 -4.03 -4.42
CA ASN A 88 -6.54 -4.28 -5.12
C ASN A 88 -6.45 -5.32 -6.24
N ASP A 89 -5.25 -5.69 -6.72
CA ASP A 89 -5.08 -6.74 -7.75
C ASP A 89 -3.64 -7.29 -7.84
N PRO A 90 -3.25 -8.23 -6.98
CA PRO A 90 -1.90 -8.80 -7.00
C PRO A 90 -1.65 -9.68 -8.24
N TRP A 91 -2.68 -10.25 -8.86
CA TRP A 91 -2.53 -11.18 -10.00
C TRP A 91 -2.20 -10.47 -11.30
N ASN A 92 -2.76 -9.28 -11.52
CA ASN A 92 -2.45 -8.49 -12.70
C ASN A 92 -1.01 -7.98 -12.71
N VAL A 93 -0.34 -7.82 -11.56
CA VAL A 93 1.06 -7.39 -11.52
C VAL A 93 1.99 -8.49 -12.02
N PHE A 94 1.83 -9.72 -11.54
CA PHE A 94 2.62 -10.84 -12.08
C PHE A 94 2.36 -11.01 -13.57
N ARG A 95 1.10 -10.95 -14.01
CA ARG A 95 0.78 -11.01 -15.44
C ARG A 95 1.45 -9.87 -16.21
N ASP A 96 1.31 -8.62 -15.79
CA ASP A 96 1.84 -7.45 -16.50
C ASP A 96 3.38 -7.44 -16.51
N ALA A 97 4.02 -7.87 -15.42
CA ALA A 97 5.46 -8.09 -15.29
C ALA A 97 6.00 -9.15 -16.27
N TYR A 98 5.19 -10.15 -16.63
CA TYR A 98 5.58 -11.21 -17.58
C TYR A 98 5.04 -11.00 -19.01
N SER A 99 4.14 -10.05 -19.27
CA SER A 99 3.39 -9.94 -20.53
C SER A 99 3.66 -8.68 -21.37
N ARG A 100 4.32 -7.64 -20.85
CA ARG A 100 4.61 -6.43 -21.63
C ARG A 100 5.97 -6.52 -22.37
N PRO A 101 6.07 -6.01 -23.62
CA PRO A 101 7.26 -6.15 -24.47
C PRO A 101 8.44 -5.22 -24.08
N TYR A 102 8.52 -4.75 -22.83
CA TYR A 102 9.57 -3.83 -22.35
C TYR A 102 10.85 -4.53 -21.88
N TYR A 103 11.06 -5.78 -22.29
CA TYR A 103 12.24 -6.59 -21.96
C TYR A 103 13.58 -5.97 -22.44
N GLY A 104 13.55 -4.99 -23.35
CA GLY A 104 14.73 -4.47 -24.06
C GLY A 104 15.37 -3.17 -23.58
N LYS A 105 14.88 -2.49 -22.52
CA LYS A 105 15.44 -1.17 -22.09
C LYS A 105 15.91 -1.10 -20.62
N ILE A 106 16.30 -2.24 -20.04
CA ILE A 106 16.72 -2.35 -18.64
C ILE A 106 18.23 -2.57 -18.58
N GLN A 107 19.00 -1.56 -18.98
CA GLN A 107 20.47 -1.59 -18.87
C GLN A 107 20.99 -0.19 -18.52
N SER A 108 20.87 0.22 -17.26
CA SER A 108 21.78 1.19 -16.62
C SER A 108 21.49 1.32 -15.13
N MET A 109 21.87 0.28 -14.39
CA MET A 109 22.36 0.26 -12.99
C MET A 109 22.31 -1.21 -12.57
N GLY A 110 23.48 -1.77 -12.22
CA GLY A 110 23.76 -3.21 -12.22
C GLY A 110 22.66 -4.11 -11.63
N ARG A 111 22.14 -5.01 -12.48
CA ARG A 111 21.35 -6.21 -12.17
C ARG A 111 20.10 -6.06 -11.27
N VAL A 112 19.38 -4.95 -11.35
CA VAL A 112 17.95 -4.95 -10.97
C VAL A 112 17.13 -5.29 -12.21
N PHE A 113 16.48 -6.47 -12.23
CA PHE A 113 15.47 -6.73 -13.23
C PHE A 113 14.27 -5.83 -12.92
N ARG A 114 13.92 -4.95 -13.87
CA ARG A 114 12.60 -4.32 -13.88
C ARG A 114 11.70 -5.30 -14.62
N ALA A 115 10.59 -5.71 -14.03
CA ALA A 115 9.60 -6.53 -14.69
C ALA A 115 8.45 -5.64 -15.12
#